data_AF-A0A813HDW1-F1
#
_entry.id   AF-A0A813HDW1-F1
#
_cell.length_a   1.000
_cell.length_b   1.000
_cell.length_c   1.000
_cell.angle_alpha   90.00
_cell.angle_beta   90.00
_cell.angle_gamma   90.00
#
_symmetry.space_group_name_H-M   'P 1'
#
loop_
_entity.id
_entity.type
_entity.pdbx_description
1 polymer ?
#
loop_
_entity_poly.entity_id
_entity_poly.type
_entity_poly.pdbx_seq_one_letter_code
_entity_poly.pdbx_strand_id
1 'polypeptide(L)'
;MTKFVLIAALGAIASVSAAGPAAVNLGQAGNYAILSKAGISTVPTSVITGDIGVSPIDSTAITGFSLTADSNNASATSTQVIGSVYAADYAMTTPADLTVTIGDMEVAYTDAAGRTPPDFLNNGTGDLGGKTLGPGLYTFSSSVKIPTDCTISGSSTDTWIFQMSGDLTMAANKRITLDGGALASNIFWQVAGFVEVEVGAHMEGILLVKTAAHFRTGSSLNGRILAQTAVTLQSSTVTQPHLGRILAQTADILA
;
A
#
# COMPACT_ATOMS: atom_id res chain seq x y z
N MET A 1 -5.05 -67.92 7.51
CA MET A 1 -4.33 -66.76 8.08
C MET A 1 -4.11 -65.76 6.96
N THR A 2 -5.05 -64.83 6.78
CA THR A 2 -5.03 -63.87 5.66
C THR A 2 -4.27 -62.62 6.10
N LYS A 3 -3.12 -62.35 5.48
CA LYS A 3 -2.27 -61.18 5.76
C LYS A 3 -2.89 -59.93 5.13
N PHE A 4 -3.22 -58.94 5.96
CA PHE A 4 -3.50 -57.57 5.52
C PHE A 4 -2.17 -56.82 5.37
N VAL A 5 -1.92 -56.25 4.19
CA VAL A 5 -0.81 -55.32 3.94
C VAL A 5 -1.40 -53.91 3.95
N LEU A 6 -1.02 -53.08 4.94
CA LEU A 6 -1.29 -51.65 4.90
C LEU A 6 -0.24 -50.98 4.02
N ILE A 7 -0.69 -50.34 2.93
CA ILE A 7 0.13 -49.39 2.17
C ILE A 7 -0.12 -48.02 2.79
N ALA A 8 0.87 -47.50 3.52
CA ALA A 8 0.87 -46.11 3.95
C ALA A 8 1.34 -45.24 2.79
N ALA A 9 0.42 -44.50 2.17
CA ALA A 9 0.77 -43.48 1.20
C ALA A 9 1.32 -42.25 1.94
N LEU A 10 2.64 -42.06 1.88
CA LEU A 10 3.31 -40.87 2.39
C LEU A 10 3.07 -39.72 1.40
N GLY A 11 2.04 -38.92 1.64
CA GLY A 11 1.78 -37.72 0.85
C GLY A 11 2.88 -36.68 1.10
N ALA A 12 3.71 -36.40 0.10
CA ALA A 12 4.65 -35.29 0.15
C ALA A 12 3.85 -33.98 0.21
N ILE A 13 3.95 -33.28 1.33
CA ILE A 13 3.40 -31.92 1.46
C ILE A 13 4.34 -31.03 0.64
N ALA A 14 3.93 -30.63 -0.56
CA ALA A 14 4.67 -29.64 -1.33
C ALA A 14 4.61 -28.31 -0.56
N SER A 15 5.71 -27.93 0.07
CA SER A 15 5.87 -26.57 0.61
C SER A 15 5.85 -25.60 -0.57
N VAL A 16 4.73 -24.90 -0.75
CA VAL A 16 4.63 -23.78 -1.68
C VAL A 16 5.54 -22.68 -1.13
N SER A 17 6.75 -22.57 -1.68
CA SER A 17 7.61 -21.42 -1.41
C SER A 17 6.99 -20.21 -2.09
N ALA A 18 6.76 -19.15 -1.33
CA ALA A 18 6.41 -17.84 -1.89
C ALA A 18 7.50 -17.42 -2.90
N ALA A 19 7.09 -16.92 -4.06
CA ALA A 19 8.00 -16.37 -5.06
C ALA A 19 8.21 -14.86 -4.85
N GLY A 20 9.36 -14.38 -5.31
CA GLY A 20 9.79 -12.99 -5.14
C GLY A 20 10.54 -12.74 -3.83
N PRO A 21 10.94 -11.48 -3.58
CA PRO A 21 11.66 -11.09 -2.36
C PRO A 21 10.77 -11.19 -1.13
N ALA A 22 11.35 -11.20 0.07
CA ALA A 22 10.58 -11.08 1.31
C ALA A 22 9.76 -9.77 1.31
N ALA A 23 8.54 -9.80 1.84
CA ALA A 23 7.71 -8.61 1.98
C ALA A 23 8.43 -7.49 2.78
N VAL A 24 8.15 -6.24 2.45
CA VAL A 24 8.69 -5.08 3.18
C VAL A 24 7.94 -4.96 4.52
N ASN A 25 8.68 -4.89 5.63
CA ASN A 25 8.06 -4.69 6.93
C ASN A 25 7.68 -3.22 7.09
N LEU A 26 6.37 -2.95 7.22
CA LEU A 26 5.84 -1.60 7.37
C LEU A 26 5.82 -1.11 8.83
N GLY A 27 6.11 -1.97 9.80
CA GLY A 27 5.95 -1.64 11.22
C GLY A 27 4.57 -1.06 11.53
N GLN A 28 4.52 0.01 12.32
CA GLN A 28 3.29 0.72 12.65
C GLN A 28 2.69 1.47 11.46
N ALA A 29 3.48 1.86 10.45
CA ALA A 29 2.94 2.47 9.23
C ALA A 29 1.97 1.54 8.49
N GLY A 30 2.10 0.22 8.71
CA GLY A 30 1.16 -0.80 8.25
C GLY A 30 -0.23 -0.74 8.87
N ASN A 31 -0.51 0.20 9.79
CA ASN A 31 -1.86 0.41 10.33
C ASN A 31 -2.64 1.50 9.58
N TYR A 32 -1.99 2.30 8.72
CA TYR A 32 -2.57 3.48 8.08
C TYR A 32 -2.87 3.25 6.59
N ALA A 33 -4.03 3.70 6.13
CA ALA A 33 -4.35 3.82 4.72
C ALA A 33 -3.53 4.95 4.07
N ILE A 34 -3.39 6.07 4.78
CA ILE A 34 -2.61 7.23 4.31
C ILE A 34 -1.75 7.76 5.46
N LEU A 35 -0.45 7.85 5.25
CA LEU A 35 0.49 8.44 6.20
C LEU A 35 1.37 9.45 5.46
N SER A 36 1.50 10.65 6.03
CA SER A 36 2.22 11.75 5.40
C SER A 36 3.04 12.57 6.40
N LYS A 37 4.14 13.17 5.94
CA LYS A 37 4.89 14.15 6.76
C LYS A 37 4.49 15.60 6.57
N ALA A 38 3.87 15.94 5.44
CA ALA A 38 3.66 17.33 5.02
C ALA A 38 2.20 17.68 4.67
N GLY A 39 1.25 16.81 5.01
CA GLY A 39 -0.17 17.10 4.93
C GLY A 39 -0.94 16.15 4.02
N ILE A 40 -2.25 16.07 4.26
CA ILE A 40 -3.19 15.28 3.47
C ILE A 40 -4.34 16.21 3.10
N SER A 41 -4.50 16.48 1.81
CA SER A 41 -5.58 17.34 1.33
C SER A 41 -6.56 16.54 0.48
N THR A 42 -7.83 16.95 0.51
CA THR A 42 -8.84 16.43 -0.40
C THR A 42 -9.67 17.55 -1.01
N VAL A 43 -9.98 17.43 -2.29
CA VAL A 43 -11.16 18.06 -2.91
C VAL A 43 -12.32 17.08 -2.75
N PRO A 44 -13.29 17.34 -1.85
CA PRO A 44 -14.33 16.38 -1.49
C PRO A 44 -15.22 15.97 -2.67
N THR A 45 -15.82 14.77 -2.66
CA THR A 45 -15.84 13.81 -1.53
C THR A 45 -14.98 12.59 -1.85
N SER A 46 -13.91 12.37 -1.08
CA SER A 46 -13.13 11.13 -1.12
C SER A 46 -13.72 10.07 -0.18
N VAL A 47 -13.36 8.81 -0.41
CA VAL A 47 -13.73 7.69 0.48
C VAL A 47 -12.45 6.95 0.87
N ILE A 48 -12.06 7.06 2.12
CA ILE A 48 -10.91 6.35 2.69
C ILE A 48 -11.40 5.28 3.64
N THR A 49 -10.94 4.05 3.45
CA THR A 49 -11.13 2.94 4.39
C THR A 49 -9.80 2.62 5.06
N GLY A 50 -9.72 2.87 6.36
CA GLY A 50 -8.51 2.80 7.18
C GLY A 50 -8.10 4.17 7.73
N ASP A 51 -7.15 4.13 8.67
CA ASP A 51 -6.71 5.33 9.40
C ASP A 51 -5.83 6.23 8.52
N ILE A 52 -5.88 7.54 8.80
CA ILE A 52 -4.98 8.52 8.16
C ILE A 52 -4.19 9.29 9.21
N GLY A 53 -2.94 9.65 8.90
CA GLY A 53 -2.03 10.27 9.86
C GLY A 53 -1.09 11.30 9.24
N VAL A 54 -0.82 12.38 9.97
CA VAL A 54 0.25 13.35 9.63
C VAL A 54 1.20 13.61 10.79
N SER A 55 2.50 13.57 10.53
CA SER A 55 3.54 13.97 11.49
C SER A 55 4.88 14.19 10.78
N PRO A 56 5.68 15.23 11.12
CA PRO A 56 5.56 16.10 12.30
C PRO A 56 4.64 17.32 12.09
N ILE A 57 4.05 17.48 10.91
CA ILE A 57 3.10 18.57 10.68
C ILE A 57 1.82 18.37 11.50
N ASP A 58 1.16 19.47 11.85
CA ASP A 58 -0.06 19.46 12.66
C ASP A 58 -1.33 19.18 11.84
N SER A 59 -2.45 19.06 12.55
CA SER A 59 -3.78 18.76 12.03
C SER A 59 -4.29 19.80 11.02
N THR A 60 -3.77 21.02 11.02
CA THR A 60 -4.19 22.07 10.07
C THR A 60 -3.77 21.76 8.63
N ALA A 61 -2.79 20.87 8.45
CA ALA A 61 -2.38 20.36 7.15
C ALA A 61 -3.27 19.20 6.64
N ILE A 62 -4.26 18.77 7.42
CA ILE A 62 -5.30 17.85 6.97
C ILE A 62 -6.52 18.66 6.50
N THR A 63 -6.58 18.92 5.20
CA THR A 63 -7.52 19.92 4.63
C THR A 63 -8.60 19.28 3.75
N GLY A 64 -9.80 19.86 3.76
CA GLY A 64 -10.96 19.36 2.99
C GLY A 64 -11.72 18.21 3.63
N PHE A 65 -11.30 17.73 4.80
CA PHE A 65 -11.92 16.59 5.48
C PHE A 65 -13.05 16.95 6.47
N SER A 66 -13.23 18.24 6.79
CA SER A 66 -14.20 18.68 7.80
C SER A 66 -14.07 17.90 9.11
N LEU A 67 -12.87 17.91 9.68
CA LEU A 67 -12.52 17.11 10.85
C LEU A 67 -13.32 17.49 12.08
N THR A 68 -13.73 16.48 12.85
CA THR A 68 -14.30 16.64 14.20
C THR A 68 -13.44 15.86 15.19
N ALA A 69 -12.73 16.57 16.06
CA ALA A 69 -11.92 15.96 17.12
C ALA A 69 -12.79 15.16 18.11
N ASP A 70 -12.23 14.09 18.66
CA ASP A 70 -12.86 13.31 19.72
C ASP A 70 -12.82 14.03 21.08
N SER A 71 -13.50 13.46 22.09
CA SER A 71 -13.66 14.11 23.40
C SER A 71 -12.36 14.30 24.19
N ASN A 72 -11.34 13.50 23.91
CA ASN A 72 -10.03 13.56 24.56
C ASN A 72 -8.96 14.20 23.66
N ASN A 73 -9.35 14.69 22.47
CA ASN A 73 -8.48 15.27 21.46
C ASN A 73 -7.30 14.35 21.06
N ALA A 74 -7.47 13.03 21.14
CA ALA A 74 -6.45 12.04 20.77
C ALA A 74 -6.52 11.69 19.28
N SER A 75 -7.69 11.85 18.66
CA SER A 75 -7.96 11.62 17.25
C SER A 75 -9.08 12.53 16.74
N ALA A 76 -9.33 12.50 15.43
CA ALA A 76 -10.48 13.12 14.81
C ALA A 76 -11.19 12.16 13.86
N THR A 77 -12.41 12.53 13.48
CA THR A 77 -13.26 11.80 12.53
C THR A 77 -13.63 12.67 11.34
N SER A 78 -13.99 12.02 10.23
CA SER A 78 -14.51 12.66 9.02
C SER A 78 -15.52 11.73 8.37
N THR A 79 -16.56 12.27 7.72
CA THR A 79 -17.49 11.47 6.90
C THR A 79 -16.81 10.83 5.69
N GLN A 80 -15.62 11.29 5.32
CA GLN A 80 -14.81 10.75 4.22
C GLN A 80 -13.86 9.64 4.66
N VAL A 81 -13.73 9.37 5.96
CA VAL A 81 -12.77 8.43 6.53
C VAL A 81 -13.51 7.38 7.36
N ILE A 82 -13.53 6.15 6.87
CA ILE A 82 -13.96 4.95 7.60
C ILE A 82 -12.76 4.47 8.40
N GLY A 83 -12.49 5.17 9.51
CA GLY A 83 -11.29 5.04 10.34
C GLY A 83 -11.11 6.29 11.19
N SER A 84 -9.93 6.43 11.79
CA SER A 84 -9.55 7.59 12.59
C SER A 84 -8.52 8.47 11.86
N VAL A 85 -8.55 9.75 12.19
CA VAL A 85 -7.60 10.76 11.73
C VAL A 85 -6.66 11.10 12.89
N TYR A 86 -5.36 11.09 12.65
CA TYR A 86 -4.34 11.39 13.65
C TYR A 86 -3.39 12.49 13.16
N ALA A 87 -2.94 13.35 14.08
CA ALA A 87 -2.01 14.43 13.78
C ALA A 87 -1.03 14.68 14.94
N ALA A 88 0.09 15.34 14.66
CA ALA A 88 1.19 15.53 15.62
C ALA A 88 0.84 16.47 16.79
N ASP A 89 -0.20 17.28 16.68
CA ASP A 89 -0.70 18.22 17.69
C ASP A 89 -1.84 17.65 18.54
N TYR A 90 -2.24 16.40 18.31
CA TYR A 90 -3.24 15.74 19.14
C TYR A 90 -2.67 15.31 20.51
N ALA A 91 -3.57 15.05 21.45
CA ALA A 91 -3.26 14.77 22.84
C ALA A 91 -2.81 13.31 23.07
N MET A 92 -2.59 12.95 24.33
CA MET A 92 -2.26 11.60 24.78
C MET A 92 -0.95 11.09 24.16
N THR A 93 -0.91 9.84 23.70
CA THR A 93 0.27 9.21 23.09
C THR A 93 0.38 9.47 21.59
N THR A 94 -0.64 10.05 20.96
CA THR A 94 -0.73 10.23 19.50
C THR A 94 0.53 10.84 18.87
N PRO A 95 1.14 11.90 19.41
CA PRO A 95 2.37 12.46 18.82
C PRO A 95 3.57 11.50 18.87
N ALA A 96 3.72 10.77 19.97
CA ALA A 96 4.79 9.81 20.15
C ALA A 96 4.60 8.58 19.24
N ASP A 97 3.37 8.07 19.19
CA ASP A 97 3.00 6.93 18.32
C ASP A 97 3.19 7.28 16.84
N LEU A 98 2.79 8.50 16.42
CA LEU A 98 3.02 8.98 15.05
C LEU A 98 4.50 9.17 14.74
N THR A 99 5.32 9.58 15.70
CA THR A 99 6.77 9.69 15.49
C THR A 99 7.38 8.32 15.17
N VAL A 100 6.99 7.27 15.90
CA VAL A 100 7.42 5.89 15.62
C VAL A 100 6.87 5.42 14.27
N THR A 101 5.58 5.69 14.00
CA THR A 101 4.92 5.31 12.74
C THR A 101 5.61 5.93 11.51
N ILE A 102 5.99 7.21 11.57
CA ILE A 102 6.75 7.86 10.50
C ILE A 102 8.15 7.27 10.36
N GLY A 103 8.81 6.94 11.47
CA GLY A 103 10.10 6.24 11.45
C GLY A 103 10.01 4.88 10.75
N ASP A 104 8.97 4.10 11.05
CA ASP A 104 8.73 2.79 10.41
C ASP A 104 8.47 2.93 8.90
N MET A 105 7.77 3.99 8.47
CA MET A 105 7.61 4.31 7.04
C MET A 105 8.96 4.62 6.36
N GLU A 106 9.84 5.38 7.01
CA GLU A 106 11.17 5.71 6.48
C GLU A 106 12.09 4.47 6.40
N VAL A 107 12.00 3.60 7.40
CA VAL A 107 12.69 2.30 7.42
C VAL A 107 12.17 1.41 6.29
N ALA A 108 10.85 1.28 6.12
CA ALA A 108 10.24 0.51 5.05
C ALA A 108 10.66 1.02 3.66
N TYR A 109 10.67 2.35 3.46
CA TYR A 109 11.17 2.96 2.23
C TYR A 109 12.63 2.57 1.96
N THR A 110 13.49 2.68 2.97
CA THR A 110 14.93 2.40 2.86
C THR A 110 15.20 0.92 2.61
N ASP A 111 14.46 0.03 3.27
CA ASP A 111 14.48 -1.42 3.04
C ASP A 111 14.10 -1.74 1.60
N ALA A 112 12.95 -1.24 1.13
CA ALA A 112 12.48 -1.45 -0.23
C ALA A 112 13.47 -0.90 -1.27
N ALA A 113 14.06 0.28 -1.05
CA ALA A 113 15.05 0.89 -1.94
C ALA A 113 16.40 0.15 -1.95
N GLY A 114 16.74 -0.54 -0.85
CA GLY A 114 18.02 -1.24 -0.67
C GLY A 114 18.05 -2.69 -1.13
N ARG A 115 16.92 -3.25 -1.58
CA ARG A 115 16.85 -4.66 -2.02
C ARG A 115 17.76 -4.91 -3.22
N THR A 116 18.55 -5.99 -3.17
CA THR A 116 19.46 -6.46 -4.22
C THR A 116 19.68 -7.98 -4.12
N PRO A 117 20.15 -8.65 -5.20
CA PRO A 117 20.17 -8.18 -6.59
C PRO A 117 18.76 -8.20 -7.22
N PRO A 118 18.48 -7.38 -8.24
CA PRO A 118 17.18 -7.40 -8.91
C PRO A 118 16.98 -8.63 -9.79
N ASP A 119 15.74 -9.13 -9.83
CA ASP A 119 15.31 -10.16 -10.78
C ASP A 119 15.13 -9.54 -12.19
N PHE A 120 14.63 -8.31 -12.23
CA PHE A 120 14.39 -7.55 -13.45
C PHE A 120 15.05 -6.17 -13.35
N LEU A 121 16.02 -5.92 -14.22
CA LEU A 121 16.66 -4.61 -14.36
C LEU A 121 16.19 -3.96 -15.66
N ASN A 122 15.58 -2.78 -15.55
CA ASN A 122 15.16 -2.00 -16.72
C ASN A 122 15.82 -0.62 -16.71
N ASN A 123 16.83 -0.47 -17.56
CA ASN A 123 17.51 0.82 -17.80
C ASN A 123 16.84 1.64 -18.93
N GLY A 124 15.66 1.22 -19.38
CA GLY A 124 14.92 1.77 -20.52
C GLY A 124 13.86 2.80 -20.13
N THR A 125 12.73 2.80 -20.86
CA THR A 125 11.68 3.82 -20.80
C THR A 125 10.79 3.79 -19.55
N GLY A 126 10.96 2.80 -18.66
CA GLY A 126 10.10 2.62 -17.49
C GLY A 126 8.64 2.30 -17.81
N ASP A 127 8.34 1.84 -19.03
CA ASP A 127 6.97 1.58 -19.46
C ASP A 127 6.47 0.21 -18.99
N LEU A 128 5.36 0.18 -18.24
CA LEU A 128 4.70 -1.04 -17.77
C LEU A 128 3.38 -1.35 -18.50
N GLY A 129 2.99 -0.53 -19.47
CA GLY A 129 1.72 -0.70 -20.20
C GLY A 129 1.64 -2.04 -20.93
N GLY A 130 0.51 -2.73 -20.75
CA GLY A 130 0.19 -4.00 -21.43
C GLY A 130 0.97 -5.21 -20.92
N LYS A 131 1.76 -5.05 -19.86
CA LYS A 131 2.57 -6.13 -19.30
C LYS A 131 1.80 -6.96 -18.29
N THR A 132 2.17 -8.23 -18.20
CA THR A 132 1.88 -9.10 -17.05
C THR A 132 3.16 -9.28 -16.25
N LEU A 133 3.13 -8.89 -14.98
CA LEU A 133 4.28 -8.82 -14.09
C LEU A 133 4.20 -9.97 -13.08
N GLY A 134 5.13 -10.92 -13.18
CA GLY A 134 5.28 -12.03 -12.23
C GLY A 134 5.99 -11.59 -10.94
N PRO A 135 6.01 -12.42 -9.89
CA PRO A 135 6.66 -12.10 -8.62
C PRO A 135 8.14 -11.75 -8.81
N GLY A 136 8.65 -10.79 -8.05
CA GLY A 136 10.06 -10.42 -8.13
C GLY A 136 10.41 -8.99 -7.71
N LEU A 137 11.71 -8.73 -7.73
CA LEU A 137 12.32 -7.42 -7.56
C LEU A 137 12.59 -6.77 -8.92
N TYR A 138 11.90 -5.67 -9.18
CA TYR A 138 12.03 -4.85 -10.39
C TYR A 138 12.73 -3.54 -10.06
N THR A 139 13.81 -3.22 -10.77
CA THR A 139 14.55 -1.97 -10.57
C THR A 139 14.58 -1.14 -11.84
N PHE A 140 14.24 0.13 -11.71
CA PHE A 140 14.24 1.14 -12.76
C PHE A 140 15.18 2.29 -12.37
N SER A 141 16.15 2.60 -13.23
CA SER A 141 17.03 3.76 -13.05
C SER A 141 16.43 5.07 -13.56
N SER A 142 15.12 5.10 -13.82
CA SER A 142 14.35 6.20 -14.40
C SER A 142 12.92 6.23 -13.83
N SER A 143 12.12 7.22 -14.24
CA SER A 143 10.68 7.25 -13.95
C SER A 143 9.94 6.09 -14.63
N VAL A 144 8.91 5.59 -13.97
CA VAL A 144 8.02 4.52 -14.45
C VAL A 144 6.67 5.09 -14.86
N LYS A 145 6.10 4.55 -15.93
CA LYS A 145 4.79 4.94 -16.45
C LYS A 145 3.91 3.73 -16.75
N ILE A 146 2.62 3.90 -16.52
CA ILE A 146 1.56 2.92 -16.83
C ILE A 146 0.58 3.62 -17.81
N PRO A 147 0.93 3.67 -19.11
CA PRO A 147 0.13 4.37 -20.13
C PRO A 147 -1.11 3.58 -20.59
N THR A 148 -1.09 2.26 -20.38
CA THR A 148 -2.22 1.35 -20.63
C THR A 148 -2.34 0.39 -19.45
N ASP A 149 -3.43 -0.38 -19.41
CA ASP A 149 -3.65 -1.38 -18.36
C ASP A 149 -2.47 -2.35 -18.24
N CYS A 150 -2.22 -2.82 -17.03
CA CYS A 150 -1.23 -3.87 -16.77
C CYS A 150 -1.77 -4.86 -15.73
N THR A 151 -1.15 -6.04 -15.67
CA THR A 151 -1.54 -7.12 -14.77
C THR A 151 -0.38 -7.47 -13.86
N ILE A 152 -0.66 -7.65 -12.58
CA ILE A 152 0.26 -8.27 -11.61
C ILE A 152 -0.29 -9.66 -11.30
N SER A 153 0.48 -10.70 -11.61
CA SER A 153 0.00 -12.08 -11.60
C SER A 153 0.91 -12.99 -10.79
N GLY A 154 0.34 -13.64 -9.80
CA GLY A 154 1.03 -14.61 -8.94
C GLY A 154 0.08 -15.11 -7.86
N SER A 155 0.60 -15.92 -6.93
CA SER A 155 -0.18 -16.46 -5.82
C SER A 155 -0.41 -15.42 -4.72
N SER A 156 -1.29 -15.75 -3.76
CA SER A 156 -1.56 -14.91 -2.59
C SER A 156 -0.39 -14.79 -1.62
N THR A 157 0.65 -15.62 -1.77
CA THR A 157 1.86 -15.59 -0.94
C THR A 157 3.03 -14.92 -1.63
N ASP A 158 2.94 -14.67 -2.93
CA ASP A 158 4.02 -14.08 -3.71
C ASP A 158 4.15 -12.57 -3.43
N THR A 159 5.33 -12.02 -3.73
CA THR A 159 5.68 -10.62 -3.43
C THR A 159 6.30 -9.92 -4.65
N TRP A 160 5.99 -8.63 -4.77
CA TRP A 160 6.52 -7.74 -5.79
C TRP A 160 7.14 -6.50 -5.14
N ILE A 161 8.34 -6.12 -5.55
CA ILE A 161 8.95 -4.86 -5.16
C ILE A 161 9.39 -4.14 -6.43
N PHE A 162 8.82 -2.95 -6.66
CA PHE A 162 9.18 -2.06 -7.75
C PHE A 162 9.98 -0.89 -7.19
N GLN A 163 11.27 -0.81 -7.52
CA GLN A 163 12.17 0.28 -7.15
C GLN A 163 12.34 1.23 -8.34
N MET A 164 12.13 2.52 -8.14
CA MET A 164 12.40 3.52 -9.17
C MET A 164 13.08 4.76 -8.60
N SER A 165 14.10 5.24 -9.32
CA SER A 165 14.82 6.47 -8.99
C SER A 165 14.08 7.75 -9.42
N GLY A 166 13.05 7.63 -10.26
CA GLY A 166 12.21 8.73 -10.70
C GLY A 166 10.79 8.66 -10.14
N ASP A 167 9.87 9.22 -10.91
CA ASP A 167 8.43 9.30 -10.60
C ASP A 167 7.69 8.03 -11.04
N LEU A 168 6.49 7.83 -10.50
CA LEU A 168 5.54 6.83 -10.95
C LEU A 168 4.27 7.51 -11.45
N THR A 169 3.94 7.31 -12.73
CA THR A 169 2.76 7.94 -13.34
C THR A 169 1.83 6.89 -13.92
N MET A 170 0.53 7.01 -13.65
CA MET A 170 -0.51 6.15 -14.20
C MET A 170 -1.51 6.99 -14.98
N ALA A 171 -1.69 6.66 -16.27
CA ALA A 171 -2.54 7.43 -17.16
C ALA A 171 -4.03 7.29 -16.81
N ALA A 172 -4.83 8.26 -17.24
CA ALA A 172 -6.25 8.32 -16.94
C ALA A 172 -7.02 7.07 -17.42
N ASN A 173 -7.97 6.64 -16.61
CA ASN A 173 -8.85 5.49 -16.86
C ASN A 173 -8.09 4.19 -17.15
N LYS A 174 -6.87 4.04 -16.63
CA LYS A 174 -6.10 2.79 -16.69
C LYS A 174 -6.23 2.00 -15.40
N ARG A 175 -5.99 0.70 -15.49
CA ARG A 175 -6.14 -0.23 -14.36
C ARG A 175 -4.93 -1.15 -14.23
N ILE A 176 -4.48 -1.32 -12.98
CA ILE A 176 -3.69 -2.48 -12.58
C ILE A 176 -4.68 -3.58 -12.17
N THR A 177 -4.56 -4.76 -12.78
CA THR A 177 -5.38 -5.93 -12.46
C THR A 177 -4.55 -6.94 -11.68
N LEU A 178 -5.10 -7.49 -10.59
CA LEU A 178 -4.48 -8.61 -9.87
C LEU A 178 -5.04 -9.93 -10.41
N ASP A 179 -4.16 -10.87 -10.74
CA ASP A 179 -4.51 -12.18 -11.26
C ASP A 179 -3.78 -13.30 -10.49
N GLY A 180 -4.27 -14.54 -10.59
CA GLY A 180 -3.66 -15.72 -9.96
C GLY A 180 -3.78 -15.81 -8.43
N GLY A 181 -4.45 -14.83 -7.80
CA GLY A 181 -4.57 -14.71 -6.35
C GLY A 181 -3.63 -13.68 -5.73
N ALA A 182 -2.89 -12.91 -6.53
CA ALA A 182 -2.03 -11.83 -6.05
C ALA A 182 -2.80 -10.86 -5.14
N LEU A 183 -2.14 -10.41 -4.06
CA LEU A 183 -2.72 -9.51 -3.07
C LEU A 183 -2.00 -8.15 -3.08
N ALA A 184 -2.77 -7.06 -3.05
CA ALA A 184 -2.24 -5.70 -2.92
C ALA A 184 -1.30 -5.52 -1.72
N SER A 185 -1.52 -6.26 -0.62
CA SER A 185 -0.67 -6.23 0.58
C SER A 185 0.76 -6.70 0.34
N ASN A 186 1.03 -7.41 -0.76
CA ASN A 186 2.35 -7.97 -1.08
C ASN A 186 3.02 -7.23 -2.26
N ILE A 187 2.44 -6.13 -2.71
CA ILE A 187 2.95 -5.34 -3.83
C ILE A 187 3.48 -4.03 -3.27
N PHE A 188 4.78 -3.77 -3.42
CA PHE A 188 5.44 -2.58 -2.88
C PHE A 188 6.01 -1.73 -4.01
N TRP A 189 5.67 -0.45 -4.02
CA TRP A 189 6.17 0.55 -4.96
C TRP A 189 7.05 1.52 -4.20
N GLN A 190 8.37 1.38 -4.29
CA GLN A 190 9.31 2.36 -3.79
C GLN A 190 9.58 3.39 -4.88
N VAL A 191 9.21 4.64 -4.60
CA VAL A 191 9.26 5.75 -5.57
C VAL A 191 10.11 6.89 -5.01
N ALA A 192 11.26 7.17 -5.64
CA ALA A 192 12.15 8.25 -5.19
C ALA A 192 11.67 9.65 -5.60
N GLY A 193 10.85 9.73 -6.65
CA GLY A 193 10.13 10.93 -7.06
C GLY A 193 8.73 11.02 -6.44
N PHE A 194 7.76 11.49 -7.22
CA PHE A 194 6.35 11.55 -6.85
C PHE A 194 5.54 10.41 -7.48
N VAL A 195 4.33 10.19 -6.95
CA VAL A 195 3.31 9.36 -7.58
C VAL A 195 2.20 10.25 -8.13
N GLU A 196 1.77 9.99 -9.35
CA GLU A 196 0.61 10.65 -9.97
C GLU A 196 -0.33 9.58 -10.57
N VAL A 197 -1.55 9.51 -10.02
CA VAL A 197 -2.61 8.62 -10.48
C VAL A 197 -3.72 9.47 -11.08
N GLU A 198 -3.76 9.48 -12.41
CA GLU A 198 -4.65 10.33 -13.19
C GLU A 198 -6.13 9.95 -13.06
N VAL A 199 -6.97 10.81 -13.64
CA VAL A 199 -8.44 10.75 -13.52
C VAL A 199 -8.98 9.35 -13.81
N GLY A 200 -9.78 8.82 -12.89
CA GLY A 200 -10.44 7.52 -13.03
C GLY A 200 -9.53 6.29 -13.08
N ALA A 201 -8.21 6.45 -12.86
CA ALA A 201 -7.29 5.32 -12.87
C ALA A 201 -7.38 4.50 -11.57
N HIS A 202 -7.01 3.22 -11.64
CA HIS A 202 -7.08 2.28 -10.51
C HIS A 202 -5.75 1.58 -10.27
N MET A 203 -5.18 1.82 -9.10
CA MET A 203 -3.88 1.30 -8.67
C MET A 203 -4.03 0.24 -7.58
N GLU A 204 -3.03 -0.64 -7.48
CA GLU A 204 -2.96 -1.74 -6.53
C GLU A 204 -1.59 -1.74 -5.84
N GLY A 205 -1.55 -1.82 -4.51
CA GLY A 205 -0.32 -1.99 -3.74
C GLY A 205 0.01 -0.93 -2.70
N ILE A 206 1.15 -1.08 -2.05
CA ILE A 206 1.69 -0.20 -1.01
C ILE A 206 2.65 0.81 -1.66
N LEU A 207 2.32 2.09 -1.58
CA LEU A 207 3.16 3.16 -2.11
C LEU A 207 4.09 3.69 -1.01
N LEU A 208 5.40 3.50 -1.18
CA LEU A 208 6.48 4.06 -0.36
C LEU A 208 7.10 5.22 -1.13
N VAL A 209 6.58 6.43 -0.92
CA VAL A 209 6.86 7.59 -1.77
C VAL A 209 7.78 8.57 -1.05
N LYS A 210 8.90 8.92 -1.68
CA LYS A 210 9.87 9.84 -1.09
C LYS A 210 9.38 11.30 -1.09
N THR A 211 8.53 11.64 -2.04
CA THR A 211 7.95 12.98 -2.15
C THR A 211 6.43 12.93 -2.07
N ALA A 212 5.73 13.53 -3.03
CA ALA A 212 4.29 13.71 -3.00
C ALA A 212 3.55 12.56 -3.69
N ALA A 213 2.31 12.35 -3.29
CA ALA A 213 1.38 11.45 -3.99
C ALA A 213 0.11 12.20 -4.38
N HIS A 214 -0.19 12.20 -5.67
CA HIS A 214 -1.32 12.90 -6.28
C HIS A 214 -2.31 11.90 -6.84
N PHE A 215 -3.55 11.96 -6.37
CA PHE A 215 -4.67 11.18 -6.86
C PHE A 215 -5.70 12.14 -7.44
N ARG A 216 -5.85 12.09 -8.76
CA ARG A 216 -6.77 12.94 -9.51
C ARG A 216 -8.21 12.45 -9.40
N THR A 217 -9.11 13.23 -9.99
CA THR A 217 -10.55 13.07 -9.86
C THR A 217 -11.00 11.62 -10.10
N GLY A 218 -11.63 11.01 -9.09
CA GLY A 218 -12.23 9.69 -9.20
C GLY A 218 -11.22 8.53 -9.34
N SER A 219 -9.92 8.77 -9.14
CA SER A 219 -8.95 7.68 -9.09
C SER A 219 -9.09 6.85 -7.82
N SER A 220 -8.54 5.64 -7.85
CA SER A 220 -8.68 4.69 -6.75
C SER A 220 -7.42 3.87 -6.48
N LEU A 221 -7.26 3.46 -5.23
CA LEU A 221 -6.19 2.60 -4.75
C LEU A 221 -6.74 1.55 -3.80
N ASN A 222 -6.44 0.28 -4.08
CA ASN A 222 -6.45 -0.78 -3.07
C ASN A 222 -5.01 -0.91 -2.56
N GLY A 223 -4.74 -0.43 -1.35
CA GLY A 223 -3.36 -0.14 -0.99
C GLY A 223 -3.18 0.85 0.14
N ARG A 224 -1.95 1.34 0.26
CA ARG A 224 -1.58 2.38 1.22
C ARG A 224 -0.79 3.48 0.51
N ILE A 225 -0.95 4.70 0.98
CA ILE A 225 -0.15 5.85 0.56
C ILE A 225 0.74 6.25 1.73
N LEU A 226 2.02 5.89 1.68
CA LEU A 226 3.02 6.23 2.69
C LEU A 226 4.01 7.22 2.09
N ALA A 227 3.73 8.51 2.24
CA ALA A 227 4.43 9.60 1.56
C ALA A 227 5.28 10.44 2.53
N GLN A 228 6.56 10.65 2.20
CA GLN A 228 7.45 11.49 3.00
C GLN A 228 7.26 13.00 2.77
N THR A 229 6.41 13.42 1.82
CA THR A 229 5.85 14.78 1.78
C THR A 229 4.32 14.75 1.76
N ALA A 230 3.65 15.46 0.87
CA ALA A 230 2.19 15.68 0.91
C ALA A 230 1.41 14.65 0.08
N VAL A 231 0.18 14.36 0.51
CA VAL A 231 -0.79 13.58 -0.25
C VAL A 231 -1.95 14.50 -0.66
N THR A 232 -2.34 14.45 -1.93
CA THR A 232 -3.47 15.23 -2.45
C THR A 232 -4.47 14.32 -3.15
N LEU A 233 -5.72 14.35 -2.72
CA LEU A 233 -6.82 13.55 -3.27
C LEU A 233 -7.85 14.45 -3.96
N GLN A 234 -8.51 13.94 -5.00
CA GLN A 234 -9.63 14.60 -5.65
C GLN A 234 -10.75 13.59 -5.84
N SER A 235 -11.77 13.63 -4.97
CA SER A 235 -12.88 12.65 -4.97
C SER A 235 -12.39 11.21 -5.18
N SER A 236 -11.30 10.83 -4.51
CA SER A 236 -10.59 9.58 -4.75
C SER A 236 -11.02 8.51 -3.75
N THR A 237 -10.82 7.24 -4.09
CA THR A 237 -11.08 6.11 -3.17
C THR A 237 -9.76 5.46 -2.75
N VAL A 238 -9.51 5.33 -1.44
CA VAL A 238 -8.34 4.63 -0.91
C VAL A 238 -8.81 3.56 0.07
N THR A 239 -8.54 2.30 -0.24
CA THR A 239 -8.95 1.16 0.59
C THR A 239 -7.73 0.43 1.09
N GLN A 240 -7.49 0.50 2.40
CA GLN A 240 -6.43 -0.25 3.05
C GLN A 240 -6.59 -1.77 2.78
N PRO A 241 -5.53 -2.48 2.37
CA PRO A 241 -5.61 -3.92 2.21
C PRO A 241 -5.89 -4.55 3.57
N HIS A 242 -6.89 -5.44 3.61
CA HIS A 242 -7.06 -6.30 4.76
C HIS A 242 -5.82 -7.17 4.84
N LEU A 243 -5.19 -7.23 6.03
CA LEU A 243 -4.24 -8.30 6.30
C LEU A 243 -4.99 -9.59 5.96
N GLY A 244 -4.39 -10.48 5.17
CA GLY A 244 -4.92 -11.81 4.87
C GLY A 244 -5.00 -12.72 6.10
N ARG A 245 -5.39 -12.18 7.27
CA ARG A 245 -6.00 -12.94 8.35
C ARG A 245 -7.28 -13.51 7.78
N ILE A 246 -7.17 -14.75 7.31
CA ILE A 246 -8.27 -15.70 7.20
C ILE A 246 -9.24 -15.43 8.35
N LEU A 247 -10.51 -15.24 8.00
CA LEU A 247 -11.64 -15.14 8.92
C LEU A 247 -11.64 -16.38 9.84
N ALA A 248 -10.96 -16.30 10.98
CA ALA A 248 -11.06 -17.25 12.08
C ALA A 248 -11.80 -16.60 13.27
N GLN A 249 -12.66 -15.61 13.02
CA GLN A 249 -13.41 -14.92 14.07
C GLN A 249 -14.92 -14.85 13.83
N THR A 250 -15.47 -15.73 12.99
CA THR A 250 -16.94 -15.90 12.86
C THR A 250 -17.44 -17.32 13.15
N ALA A 251 -16.61 -18.19 13.75
CA ALA A 251 -17.05 -19.52 14.19
C ALA A 251 -17.41 -19.62 15.69
N ASP A 252 -17.14 -18.61 16.51
CA ASP A 252 -17.32 -18.67 17.98
C ASP A 252 -18.57 -17.92 18.50
N ILE A 253 -19.61 -17.74 17.68
CA ILE A 253 -20.92 -17.22 18.15
C ILE A 253 -22.05 -18.27 18.01
N LEU A 254 -21.73 -19.52 17.68
CA LEU A 254 -22.68 -20.63 17.80
C LEU A 254 -21.98 -21.89 18.33
N ALA A 255 -21.75 -21.90 19.64
CA ALA A 255 -21.62 -23.10 20.45
C ALA A 255 -22.33 -22.87 21.79
#